data_AF-A0A0F9GDQ1-F1
#
_entry.id   AF-A0A0F9GDQ1-F1
#
_cell.length_a   1.000
_cell.length_b   1.000
_cell.length_c   1.000
_cell.angle_alpha   90.00
_cell.angle_beta   90.00
_cell.angle_gamma   90.00
#
_symmetry.space_group_name_H-M   'P 1'
#
loop_
_entity.id
_entity.type
_entity.pdbx_description
1 polymer ?
#
loop_
_entity_poly.entity_id
_entity_poly.type
_entity_poly.pdbx_seq_one_letter_code
_entity_poly.pdbx_strand_id
1 'polypeptide(L)'
;AIAYYDYGNVEGAPVITAGSDGTGNNTVVGGEFVNDYDLLVVNGEISFPSCPGLECPVTVFGEVASNMGATTSDTDAYLVGLSVGEIADPGDWQLIYNYRVIGKDAVFDSHNAGIGLTTDVTGSVIELGYKLAENCSLAATYEIGRQNVSTATVSDYEALTLGITVGF
;
A
#
# COMPACT_ATOMS: atom_id res chain seq x y z
N ALA A 1 -10.27 -12.29 3.35
CA ALA A 1 -11.52 -11.71 3.85
C ALA A 1 -12.18 -10.88 2.75
N ILE A 2 -13.39 -10.38 2.99
CA ILE A 2 -14.07 -9.42 2.12
C ILE A 2 -14.49 -8.26 3.00
N ALA A 3 -14.25 -7.03 2.55
CA ALA A 3 -14.61 -5.80 3.24
C ALA A 3 -15.25 -4.81 2.27
N TYR A 4 -16.07 -3.92 2.82
CA TYR A 4 -16.64 -2.79 2.11
C TYR A 4 -16.40 -1.53 2.95
N TYR A 5 -15.88 -0.49 2.32
CA TYR A 5 -15.64 0.81 2.93
C TYR A 5 -16.41 1.87 2.16
N ASP A 6 -17.17 2.69 2.87
CA ASP A 6 -17.95 3.80 2.32
C ASP A 6 -17.32 5.09 2.82
N TYR A 7 -16.81 5.89 1.90
CA TYR A 7 -16.34 7.25 2.12
C TYR A 7 -17.31 8.22 1.43
N GLY A 8 -18.53 8.35 1.97
CA GLY A 8 -19.54 9.24 1.41
C GLY A 8 -19.29 10.73 1.61
N ASN A 9 -19.89 11.54 0.74
CA ASN A 9 -19.76 13.01 0.67
C ASN A 9 -18.33 13.48 0.38
N VAL A 10 -17.57 12.70 -0.39
CA VAL A 10 -16.28 13.12 -0.93
C VAL A 10 -16.49 13.79 -2.28
N GLU A 11 -17.38 13.29 -3.13
CA GLU A 11 -17.74 13.92 -4.40
C GLU A 11 -18.21 15.37 -4.16
N GLY A 12 -17.61 16.31 -4.90
CA GLY A 12 -17.89 17.75 -4.77
C GLY A 12 -17.32 18.39 -3.51
N ALA A 13 -16.67 17.64 -2.62
CA ALA A 13 -15.99 18.24 -1.47
C ALA A 13 -14.71 18.96 -1.93
N PRO A 14 -14.41 20.15 -1.35
CA PRO A 14 -13.20 20.86 -1.69
C PRO A 14 -11.97 20.10 -1.17
N VAL A 15 -10.92 20.07 -1.97
CA VAL A 15 -9.63 19.51 -1.53
C VAL A 15 -9.03 20.43 -0.48
N ILE A 16 -8.66 19.88 0.68
CA ILE A 16 -8.05 20.64 1.77
C ILE A 16 -6.53 20.61 1.59
N THR A 17 -6.03 21.37 0.61
CA THR A 17 -4.58 21.63 0.43
C THR A 17 -4.24 23.11 0.33
N ALA A 18 -3.04 23.45 0.80
CA ALA A 18 -2.40 24.73 0.50
C ALA A 18 -1.72 24.63 -0.88
N GLY A 19 -2.45 24.94 -1.94
CA GLY A 19 -1.95 24.92 -3.32
C GLY A 19 -2.95 24.27 -4.27
N SER A 20 -3.01 24.73 -5.51
CA SER A 20 -3.89 24.23 -6.58
C SER A 20 -3.63 22.79 -7.02
N ASP A 21 -2.69 22.11 -6.38
CA ASP A 21 -2.33 20.73 -6.62
C ASP A 21 -2.88 19.96 -5.42
N GLY A 22 -3.95 19.19 -5.64
CA GLY A 22 -4.68 18.50 -4.58
C GLY A 22 -3.79 17.58 -3.74
N THR A 23 -4.23 17.23 -2.53
CA THR A 23 -3.59 16.13 -1.78
C THR A 23 -3.86 14.85 -2.55
N GLY A 24 -2.81 14.30 -3.13
CA GLY A 24 -2.88 13.00 -3.78
C GLY A 24 -3.18 13.03 -5.26
N ASN A 25 -3.12 11.84 -5.85
CA ASN A 25 -3.35 11.66 -7.27
C ASN A 25 -4.83 11.44 -7.62
N ASN A 26 -5.76 11.39 -6.66
CA ASN A 26 -7.20 11.30 -6.95
C ASN A 26 -7.70 12.41 -7.89
N THR A 27 -8.71 12.11 -8.70
CA THR A 27 -9.21 13.04 -9.72
C THR A 27 -9.97 14.22 -9.11
N VAL A 28 -9.53 15.43 -9.48
CA VAL A 28 -10.06 16.71 -9.00
C VAL A 28 -10.37 17.62 -10.18
N VAL A 29 -11.54 18.27 -10.16
CA VAL A 29 -11.95 19.28 -11.15
C VAL A 29 -12.43 20.52 -10.41
N GLY A 30 -11.89 21.69 -10.78
CA GLY A 30 -12.28 22.95 -10.13
C GLY A 30 -11.87 23.05 -8.64
N GLY A 31 -10.99 22.17 -8.16
CA GLY A 31 -10.59 22.09 -6.75
C GLY A 31 -11.48 21.18 -5.89
N GLU A 32 -12.39 20.44 -6.51
CA GLU A 32 -13.30 19.48 -5.85
C GLU A 32 -13.03 18.06 -6.34
N PHE A 33 -13.20 17.06 -5.46
CA PHE A 33 -13.10 15.65 -5.85
C PHE A 33 -14.25 15.28 -6.80
N VAL A 34 -13.93 14.47 -7.82
CA VAL A 34 -14.90 14.03 -8.84
C VAL A 34 -15.67 12.78 -8.43
N ASN A 35 -15.15 11.99 -7.49
CA ASN A 35 -15.71 10.70 -7.13
C ASN A 35 -15.99 10.62 -5.62
N ASP A 36 -17.03 9.88 -5.27
CA ASP A 36 -17.11 9.20 -3.98
C ASP A 36 -16.24 7.93 -4.00
N TYR A 37 -15.91 7.41 -2.82
CA TYR A 37 -15.08 6.22 -2.69
C TYR A 37 -15.83 5.12 -1.94
N ASP A 38 -16.40 4.19 -2.70
CA ASP A 38 -17.10 3.01 -2.18
C ASP A 38 -16.27 1.76 -2.51
N LEU A 39 -15.39 1.37 -1.60
CA LEU A 39 -14.36 0.39 -1.87
C LEU A 39 -14.85 -1.02 -1.56
N LEU A 40 -14.92 -1.88 -2.57
CA LEU A 40 -15.00 -3.32 -2.37
C LEU A 40 -13.59 -3.90 -2.32
N VAL A 41 -13.23 -4.51 -1.20
CA VAL A 41 -11.89 -5.08 -0.98
C VAL A 41 -11.99 -6.58 -0.74
N VAL A 42 -11.15 -7.34 -1.43
CA VAL A 42 -10.99 -8.78 -1.24
C VAL A 42 -9.52 -9.08 -1.03
N ASN A 43 -9.20 -9.73 0.09
CA ASN A 43 -7.84 -10.13 0.40
C ASN A 43 -7.76 -11.60 0.82
N GLY A 44 -6.55 -12.15 0.76
CA GLY A 44 -6.31 -13.52 1.17
C GLY A 44 -4.84 -13.82 1.33
N GLU A 45 -4.56 -14.81 2.16
CA GLU A 45 -3.21 -15.32 2.38
C GLU A 45 -3.23 -16.83 2.58
N ILE A 46 -2.12 -17.46 2.24
CA ILE A 46 -1.86 -18.88 2.49
C ILE A 46 -0.48 -18.98 3.10
N SER A 47 -0.42 -19.54 4.31
CA SER A 47 0.80 -19.65 5.11
C SER A 47 1.25 -21.11 5.19
N PHE A 48 2.52 -21.33 4.89
CA PHE A 48 3.21 -22.61 4.99
C PHE A 48 4.20 -22.51 6.16
N PRO A 49 4.08 -23.35 7.20
CA PRO A 49 5.01 -23.30 8.33
C PRO A 49 6.48 -23.55 7.95
N SER A 50 6.70 -24.26 6.85
CA SER A 50 8.02 -24.53 6.27
C SER A 50 7.86 -24.93 4.81
N CYS A 51 8.89 -24.69 4.00
CA CYS A 51 8.95 -25.12 2.60
C CYS A 51 10.19 -26.00 2.36
N PRO A 52 10.20 -26.88 1.34
CA PRO A 52 11.41 -27.66 1.02
C PRO A 52 12.62 -26.75 0.76
N GLY A 53 13.68 -26.94 1.55
CA GLY A 53 14.89 -26.09 1.49
C GLY A 53 14.83 -24.82 2.33
N LEU A 54 13.75 -24.60 3.09
CA LEU A 54 13.60 -23.43 3.96
C LEU A 54 12.87 -23.78 5.26
N GLU A 55 13.59 -23.70 6.38
CA GLU A 55 13.09 -24.06 7.72
C GLU A 55 12.34 -22.92 8.43
N CYS A 56 11.81 -21.95 7.67
CA CYS A 56 11.03 -20.85 8.23
C CYS A 56 9.67 -20.71 7.52
N PRO A 57 8.70 -20.01 8.14
CA PRO A 57 7.39 -19.79 7.54
C PRO A 57 7.46 -19.03 6.22
N VAL A 58 6.59 -19.40 5.28
CA VAL A 58 6.41 -18.71 4.01
C VAL A 58 4.93 -18.41 3.81
N THR A 59 4.58 -17.16 3.56
CA THR A 59 3.19 -16.75 3.30
C THR A 59 3.11 -16.11 1.93
N VAL A 60 2.16 -16.56 1.12
CA VAL A 60 1.75 -15.87 -0.11
C VAL A 60 0.47 -15.11 0.19
N PHE A 61 0.42 -13.84 -0.16
CA PHE A 61 -0.73 -12.99 0.11
C PHE A 61 -1.08 -12.09 -1.08
N GLY A 62 -2.29 -11.59 -1.08
CA GLY A 62 -2.75 -10.64 -2.09
C GLY A 62 -4.01 -9.91 -1.66
N GLU A 63 -4.23 -8.78 -2.30
CA GLU A 63 -5.41 -7.95 -2.13
C GLU A 63 -5.81 -7.35 -3.47
N VAL A 64 -7.11 -7.24 -3.69
CA VAL A 64 -7.71 -6.47 -4.78
C VAL A 64 -8.74 -5.52 -4.18
N ALA A 65 -8.79 -4.30 -4.71
CA ALA A 65 -9.75 -3.29 -4.32
C ALA A 65 -10.34 -2.65 -5.58
N SER A 66 -11.62 -2.33 -5.56
CA SER A 66 -12.29 -1.59 -6.62
C SER A 66 -13.20 -0.52 -6.03
N ASN A 67 -13.09 0.70 -6.54
CA ASN A 67 -13.97 1.80 -6.18
C ASN A 67 -15.26 1.74 -7.01
N MET A 68 -16.34 1.33 -6.36
CA MET A 68 -17.68 1.20 -6.94
C MET A 68 -18.43 2.54 -7.01
N GLY A 69 -17.96 3.55 -6.29
CA GLY A 69 -18.55 4.90 -6.21
C GLY A 69 -17.96 5.87 -7.25
N ALA A 70 -16.91 5.45 -7.96
CA ALA A 70 -16.28 6.27 -8.99
C ALA A 70 -17.07 6.27 -10.30
N THR A 71 -17.07 7.44 -10.95
CA THR A 71 -17.57 7.64 -12.32
C THR A 71 -16.44 7.80 -13.34
N THR A 72 -15.19 7.88 -12.88
CA THR A 72 -13.96 7.98 -13.68
C THR A 72 -13.34 6.62 -14.01
N SER A 73 -12.15 6.63 -14.64
CA SER A 73 -11.32 5.46 -14.91
C SER A 73 -10.32 5.20 -13.78
N ASP A 74 -9.56 4.10 -13.90
CA ASP A 74 -8.45 3.76 -12.98
C ASP A 74 -8.91 3.57 -11.53
N THR A 75 -10.02 2.84 -11.40
CA THR A 75 -10.77 2.59 -10.15
C THR A 75 -10.38 1.30 -9.46
N ASP A 76 -9.39 0.57 -9.98
CA ASP A 76 -8.96 -0.72 -9.45
C ASP A 76 -7.55 -0.65 -8.86
N ALA A 77 -7.31 -1.42 -7.81
CA ALA A 77 -6.01 -1.63 -7.21
C ALA A 77 -5.79 -3.11 -6.91
N TYR A 78 -4.54 -3.54 -6.95
CA TYR A 78 -4.17 -4.86 -6.47
C TYR A 78 -2.74 -4.90 -5.94
N LEU A 79 -2.49 -5.88 -5.09
CA LEU A 79 -1.15 -6.29 -4.71
C LEU A 79 -1.05 -7.82 -4.63
N VAL A 80 0.15 -8.31 -4.87
CA VAL A 80 0.54 -9.69 -4.62
C VAL A 80 1.91 -9.71 -3.97
N GLY A 81 2.07 -10.55 -2.95
CA GLY A 81 3.29 -10.57 -2.17
C GLY A 81 3.62 -11.93 -1.56
N LEU A 82 4.83 -11.95 -1.01
CA LEU A 82 5.44 -13.06 -0.32
C LEU A 82 6.06 -12.55 0.98
N SER A 83 5.81 -13.24 2.09
CA SER A 83 6.56 -13.10 3.34
C SER A 83 7.37 -14.37 3.58
N VAL A 84 8.59 -14.20 4.04
CA VAL A 84 9.51 -15.29 4.40
C VAL A 84 10.09 -15.01 5.77
N GLY A 85 10.04 -15.98 6.67
CA GLY A 85 10.46 -15.81 8.06
C GLY A 85 9.39 -15.13 8.92
N GLU A 86 9.75 -14.89 10.17
CA GLU A 86 8.93 -14.26 11.19
C GLU A 86 9.83 -13.51 12.19
N ILE A 87 9.24 -12.71 13.09
CA ILE A 87 9.98 -11.91 14.10
C ILE A 87 9.42 -12.29 15.47
N ALA A 88 9.79 -13.48 15.98
CA ALA A 88 9.32 -13.97 17.27
C ALA A 88 10.40 -13.83 18.35
N ASP A 89 11.54 -14.49 18.13
CA ASP A 89 12.65 -14.62 19.08
C ASP A 89 13.89 -13.82 18.65
N PRO A 90 14.80 -13.45 19.58
CA PRO A 90 16.04 -12.79 19.23
C PRO A 90 16.86 -13.58 18.20
N GLY A 91 17.25 -12.91 17.11
CA GLY A 91 17.93 -13.53 15.98
C GLY A 91 17.02 -13.80 14.78
N ASP A 92 15.71 -13.77 14.98
CA ASP A 92 14.73 -13.97 13.92
C ASP A 92 14.71 -12.81 12.92
N TRP A 93 14.35 -13.13 11.69
CA TRP A 93 14.24 -12.20 10.58
C TRP A 93 13.00 -12.49 9.75
N GLN A 94 12.49 -11.44 9.11
CA GLN A 94 11.38 -11.54 8.18
C GLN A 94 11.69 -10.66 6.97
N LEU A 95 11.47 -11.22 5.78
CA LEU A 95 11.52 -10.51 4.52
C LEU A 95 10.12 -10.53 3.89
N ILE A 96 9.58 -9.36 3.60
CA ILE A 96 8.32 -9.20 2.89
C ILE A 96 8.62 -8.51 1.57
N TYR A 97 8.06 -9.05 0.49
CA TYR A 97 8.06 -8.40 -0.82
C TYR A 97 6.64 -8.36 -1.35
N ASN A 98 6.22 -7.24 -1.90
CA ASN A 98 5.00 -7.18 -2.69
C ASN A 98 5.18 -6.26 -3.89
N TYR A 99 4.50 -6.62 -4.97
CA TYR A 99 4.27 -5.73 -6.10
C TYR A 99 2.83 -5.24 -6.03
N ARG A 100 2.64 -3.95 -6.26
CA ARG A 100 1.32 -3.31 -6.20
C ARG A 100 1.08 -2.36 -7.35
N VAL A 101 -0.18 -2.24 -7.72
CA VAL A 101 -0.71 -1.26 -8.66
C VAL A 101 -1.91 -0.62 -7.98
N ILE A 102 -1.94 0.70 -7.91
CA ILE A 102 -3.05 1.44 -7.33
C ILE A 102 -3.48 2.46 -8.38
N GLY A 103 -4.66 2.22 -8.97
CA GLY A 103 -5.26 3.15 -9.90
C GLY A 103 -5.51 4.51 -9.23
N LYS A 104 -5.58 5.55 -10.05
CA LYS A 104 -5.73 6.94 -9.63
C LYS A 104 -6.91 7.16 -8.69
N ASP A 105 -8.05 6.54 -8.99
CA ASP A 105 -9.31 6.68 -8.25
C ASP A 105 -9.74 5.37 -7.58
N ALA A 106 -8.79 4.44 -7.39
CA ALA A 106 -9.06 3.12 -6.83
C ALA A 106 -9.29 3.13 -5.32
N VAL A 107 -8.65 4.05 -4.61
CA VAL A 107 -8.81 4.24 -3.16
C VAL A 107 -8.75 5.74 -2.85
N PHE A 108 -9.29 6.12 -1.69
CA PHE A 108 -9.18 7.50 -1.23
C PHE A 108 -7.76 7.77 -0.70
N ASP A 109 -7.04 8.69 -1.34
CA ASP A 109 -5.60 8.90 -1.17
C ASP A 109 -5.22 9.26 0.28
N SER A 110 -6.03 10.07 0.97
CA SER A 110 -5.78 10.44 2.37
C SER A 110 -5.82 9.27 3.35
N HIS A 111 -6.34 8.11 2.94
CA HIS A 111 -6.37 6.87 3.73
C HIS A 111 -5.54 5.75 3.09
N ASN A 112 -4.66 6.09 2.15
CA ASN A 112 -3.85 5.12 1.42
C ASN A 112 -2.45 4.98 2.03
N ALA A 113 -2.03 3.74 2.28
CA ALA A 113 -0.67 3.39 2.69
C ALA A 113 0.13 2.78 1.50
N GLY A 114 -0.09 3.34 0.31
CA GLY A 114 0.59 2.96 -0.94
C GLY A 114 2.06 3.39 -0.99
N ILE A 115 2.72 3.13 -2.12
CA ILE A 115 4.08 3.63 -2.37
C ILE A 115 4.07 5.16 -2.30
N GLY A 116 4.89 5.75 -1.45
CA GLY A 116 4.88 7.19 -1.20
C GLY A 116 3.55 7.73 -0.65
N LEU A 117 2.74 6.85 -0.05
CA LEU A 117 1.43 7.17 0.52
C LEU A 117 0.45 7.78 -0.50
N THR A 118 0.53 7.37 -1.78
CA THR A 118 -0.33 7.92 -2.84
C THR A 118 -0.91 6.90 -3.82
N THR A 119 -1.95 7.29 -4.56
CA THR A 119 -2.56 6.55 -5.67
C THR A 119 -1.91 6.86 -7.02
N ASP A 120 -2.40 6.27 -8.11
CA ASP A 120 -1.79 6.38 -9.45
C ASP A 120 -0.31 5.92 -9.45
N VAL A 121 -0.07 4.77 -8.80
CA VAL A 121 1.26 4.22 -8.58
C VAL A 121 1.37 2.77 -9.03
N THR A 122 2.58 2.39 -9.42
CA THR A 122 2.97 0.99 -9.61
C THR A 122 4.38 0.76 -9.12
N GLY A 123 4.62 -0.33 -8.41
CA GLY A 123 5.97 -0.65 -7.98
C GLY A 123 6.05 -1.77 -6.97
N SER A 124 7.25 -1.89 -6.42
CA SER A 124 7.65 -2.91 -5.47
C SER A 124 7.94 -2.29 -4.11
N VAL A 125 7.53 -3.00 -3.07
CA VAL A 125 7.88 -2.71 -1.67
C VAL A 125 8.61 -3.92 -1.11
N ILE A 126 9.78 -3.67 -0.52
CA ILE A 126 10.61 -4.67 0.16
C ILE A 126 10.73 -4.25 1.62
N GLU A 127 10.42 -5.15 2.54
CA GLU A 127 10.51 -4.89 3.98
C GLU A 127 11.36 -5.97 4.64
N LEU A 128 12.32 -5.55 5.46
CA LEU A 128 13.18 -6.42 6.25
C LEU A 128 12.99 -6.11 7.73
N GLY A 129 12.60 -7.10 8.51
CA GLY A 129 12.59 -7.07 9.97
C GLY A 129 13.73 -7.89 10.56
N TYR A 130 14.24 -7.45 11.71
CA TYR A 130 15.18 -8.25 12.52
C TYR A 130 14.93 -8.05 14.02
N LYS A 131 14.78 -9.15 14.78
CA LYS A 131 14.64 -9.12 16.24
C LYS A 131 16.03 -9.07 16.88
N LEU A 132 16.47 -7.89 17.32
CA LEU A 132 17.76 -7.73 17.99
C LEU A 132 17.78 -8.33 19.41
N ALA A 133 16.68 -8.15 20.14
CA ALA A 133 16.49 -8.64 21.50
C ALA A 133 14.98 -8.77 21.80
N GLU A 134 14.61 -9.38 22.93
CA GLU A 134 13.20 -9.62 23.29
C GLU A 134 12.32 -8.36 23.17
N ASN A 135 12.87 -7.20 23.57
CA ASN A 135 12.18 -5.91 23.51
C ASN A 135 12.76 -4.95 22.46
N CYS A 136 13.54 -5.43 21.49
CA CYS A 136 14.18 -4.57 20.50
C CYS A 136 14.15 -5.18 19.09
N SER A 137 13.62 -4.45 18.12
CA SER A 137 13.62 -4.85 16.71
C SER A 137 14.02 -3.70 15.79
N LEU A 138 14.61 -4.07 14.66
CA LEU A 138 14.89 -3.17 13.55
C LEU A 138 13.95 -3.47 12.38
N ALA A 139 13.62 -2.43 11.63
CA ALA A 139 12.89 -2.53 10.38
C ALA A 139 13.57 -1.68 9.31
N ALA A 140 13.55 -2.16 8.07
CA ALA A 140 13.94 -1.41 6.90
C ALA A 140 12.89 -1.63 5.80
N THR A 141 12.41 -0.55 5.19
CA THR A 141 11.47 -0.60 4.07
C THR A 141 12.08 0.12 2.89
N TYR A 142 12.18 -0.55 1.75
CA TYR A 142 12.59 0.02 0.48
C TYR A 142 11.41 0.00 -0.50
N GLU A 143 11.05 1.18 -0.98
CA GLU A 143 10.00 1.38 -1.97
C GLU A 143 10.64 1.82 -3.28
N ILE A 144 10.25 1.18 -4.38
CA ILE A 144 10.67 1.56 -5.73
C ILE A 144 9.49 1.43 -6.68
N GLY A 145 9.25 2.47 -7.46
CA GLY A 145 8.11 2.47 -8.36
C GLY A 145 8.01 3.72 -9.21
N ARG A 146 6.83 3.88 -9.77
CA ARG A 146 6.46 5.02 -10.60
C ARG A 146 5.14 5.59 -10.08
N GLN A 147 5.04 6.91 -10.11
CA GLN A 147 3.86 7.69 -9.76
C GLN A 147 3.34 8.44 -10.98
N ASN A 148 2.10 8.91 -10.91
CA ASN A 148 1.43 9.63 -11.99
C ASN A 148 1.32 8.80 -13.28
N VAL A 149 1.13 7.47 -13.13
CA VAL A 149 1.21 6.51 -14.25
C VAL A 149 0.07 6.65 -15.25
N SER A 150 -1.05 7.24 -14.85
CA SER A 150 -2.17 7.61 -15.72
C SER A 150 -1.96 8.91 -16.50
N THR A 151 -0.89 9.66 -16.19
CA THR A 151 -0.64 10.99 -16.78
C THR A 151 0.43 10.96 -17.88
N ALA A 152 0.55 12.06 -18.63
CA ALA A 152 1.61 12.22 -19.63
C ALA A 152 3.02 12.36 -19.02
N THR A 153 3.13 12.63 -17.72
CA THR A 153 4.41 12.85 -17.03
C THR A 153 4.52 11.91 -15.85
N VAL A 154 5.00 10.70 -16.13
CA VAL A 154 5.32 9.69 -15.13
C VAL A 154 6.56 10.11 -14.35
N SER A 155 6.54 9.93 -13.03
CA SER A 155 7.68 10.21 -12.15
C SER A 155 8.19 8.92 -11.53
N ASP A 156 9.51 8.75 -11.50
CA ASP A 156 10.13 7.66 -10.73
C ASP A 156 10.11 8.00 -9.24
N TYR A 157 9.94 6.98 -8.40
CA TYR A 157 9.91 7.13 -6.94
C TYR A 157 10.76 6.05 -6.30
N GLU A 158 11.62 6.46 -5.37
CA GLU A 158 12.45 5.58 -4.55
C GLU A 158 12.51 6.13 -3.12
N ALA A 159 12.35 5.26 -2.12
CA ALA A 159 12.48 5.64 -0.72
C ALA A 159 13.06 4.50 0.12
N LEU A 160 13.95 4.85 1.06
CA LEU A 160 14.43 3.95 2.10
C LEU A 160 14.04 4.50 3.47
N THR A 161 13.28 3.73 4.21
CA THR A 161 12.87 4.03 5.59
C THR A 161 13.52 3.05 6.55
N LEU A 162 14.08 3.55 7.66
CA LEU A 162 14.66 2.74 8.72
C LEU A 162 13.93 3.01 10.04
N GLY A 163 13.62 1.96 10.77
CA GLY A 163 12.91 2.01 12.04
C GLY A 163 13.59 1.17 13.11
N ILE A 164 13.41 1.59 14.37
CA ILE A 164 13.75 0.82 15.56
C ILE A 164 12.55 0.85 16.50
N THR A 165 12.18 -0.31 17.04
CA THR A 165 11.15 -0.43 18.07
C THR A 165 11.80 -0.91 19.36
N VAL A 166 11.54 -0.20 20.46
CA VAL A 166 12.01 -0.57 21.81
C VAL A 166 10.83 -0.64 22.76
N GLY A 167 10.60 -1.81 23.35
CA GLY A 167 9.64 -2.04 24.43
C GLY A 167 10.28 -1.85 25.81
N PHE A 168 9.50 -1.38 26.79
CA PHE A 168 9.92 -1.19 28.18
C PHE A 168 9.11 -2.08 29.13
#